data_AF-A0A0U1DVS0-F1
#
_entry.id   AF-A0A0U1DVS0-F1
#
_cell.length_a   1.000
_cell.length_b   1.000
_cell.length_c   1.000
_cell.angle_alpha   90.00
_cell.angle_beta   90.00
_cell.angle_gamma   90.00
#
_symmetry.space_group_name_H-M   'P 1'
#
loop_
_entity.id
_entity.type
_entity.pdbx_description
1 polymer ?
#
loop_
_entity_poly.entity_id
_entity_poly.type
_entity_poly.pdbx_seq_one_letter_code
_entity_poly.pdbx_strand_id
1 'polypeptide(L)'
;MSIKALGYMRIEATDVAAWREFGLKVLGMVEGEGAIPGALYLRMDDFAARLVIVPGEQDRLLISGWEVADAPALQNLRESLSKAGVDFVEGTRDEIRERRVEG
;
A
#
# COMPACT_ATOMS: atom_id res chain seq x y z
N MET A 1 3.52 17.03 12.99
CA MET A 1 2.74 15.79 12.77
C MET A 1 3.10 15.31 11.37
N SER A 2 3.78 14.17 11.23
CA SER A 2 4.46 13.78 9.99
C SER A 2 3.59 12.96 9.01
N ILE A 3 2.61 12.21 9.52
CA ILE A 3 1.70 11.39 8.71
C ILE A 3 0.53 12.23 8.20
N LYS A 4 0.27 12.15 6.90
CA LYS A 4 -0.78 12.90 6.20
C LYS A 4 -2.02 12.04 5.95
N ALA A 5 -1.85 10.81 5.48
CA ALA A 5 -2.95 9.94 5.10
C ALA A 5 -2.55 8.45 5.10
N LEU A 6 -3.55 7.58 5.15
CA LEU A 6 -3.37 6.18 4.75
C LEU A 6 -3.33 6.15 3.20
N GLY A 7 -2.15 5.91 2.65
CA GLY A 7 -1.89 5.95 1.22
C GLY A 7 -2.45 4.73 0.49
N TYR A 8 -2.14 3.53 0.98
CA TYR A 8 -2.65 2.28 0.41
C TYR A 8 -2.63 1.15 1.44
N MET A 9 -3.34 0.06 1.14
CA MET A 9 -3.24 -1.20 1.89
C MET A 9 -2.96 -2.37 0.96
N ARG A 10 -2.24 -3.37 1.48
CA ARG A 10 -2.15 -4.70 0.89
C ARG A 10 -2.87 -5.70 1.77
N ILE A 11 -3.72 -6.50 1.15
CA ILE A 11 -4.56 -7.50 1.83
C ILE A 11 -4.27 -8.84 1.17
N GLU A 12 -3.94 -9.84 1.98
CA GLU A 12 -3.93 -11.23 1.53
C GLU A 12 -5.38 -11.72 1.49
N ALA A 13 -5.75 -12.40 0.42
CA ALA A 13 -7.07 -12.96 0.26
C ALA A 13 -7.03 -14.38 -0.28
N THR A 14 -7.89 -15.22 0.29
CA THR A 14 -8.16 -16.58 -0.21
C THR A 14 -8.99 -16.59 -1.49
N ASP A 15 -9.80 -15.54 -1.70
CA ASP A 15 -10.64 -15.37 -2.89
C ASP A 15 -10.49 -13.96 -3.50
N VAL A 16 -9.57 -13.82 -4.44
CA VAL A 16 -9.36 -12.57 -5.19
C VAL A 16 -10.53 -12.26 -6.14
N ALA A 17 -11.27 -13.27 -6.60
CA ALA A 17 -12.40 -13.06 -7.50
C ALA A 17 -13.57 -12.39 -6.77
N ALA A 18 -13.87 -12.81 -5.54
CA ALA A 18 -14.85 -12.15 -4.68
C ALA A 18 -14.46 -10.69 -4.39
N TRP A 19 -13.18 -10.42 -4.13
CA TRP A 19 -12.67 -9.05 -3.99
C TRP A 19 -12.81 -8.22 -5.26
N ARG A 20 -12.63 -8.82 -6.45
CA ARG A 20 -12.83 -8.16 -7.73
C ARG A 20 -14.30 -7.77 -7.93
N GLU A 21 -15.22 -8.67 -7.64
CA GLU A 21 -16.65 -8.38 -7.72
C GLU A 21 -17.00 -7.24 -6.75
N PHE A 22 -16.62 -7.36 -5.48
CA PHE A 22 -16.89 -6.36 -4.47
C PHE A 22 -16.28 -4.99 -4.82
N GLY A 23 -14.99 -4.95 -5.15
CA GLY A 23 -14.27 -3.71 -5.46
C GLY A 23 -14.83 -2.98 -6.67
N LEU A 24 -15.15 -3.70 -7.75
CA LEU A 24 -15.61 -3.09 -9.00
C LEU A 24 -17.11 -2.83 -9.05
N LYS A 25 -17.93 -3.74 -8.48
CA LYS A 25 -19.39 -3.66 -8.60
C LYS A 25 -20.07 -2.99 -7.41
N VAL A 26 -19.49 -3.11 -6.22
CA VAL A 26 -20.09 -2.54 -4.99
C VAL A 26 -19.42 -1.22 -4.64
N LEU A 27 -18.08 -1.19 -4.56
CA LEU A 27 -17.35 0.02 -4.21
C LEU A 27 -17.18 0.99 -5.40
N GLY A 28 -17.38 0.52 -6.64
CA GLY A 28 -17.21 1.34 -7.84
C GLY A 28 -15.75 1.75 -8.08
N MET A 29 -14.78 1.00 -7.53
CA MET A 29 -13.37 1.23 -7.78
C MET A 29 -13.00 0.81 -9.21
N VAL A 30 -11.84 1.28 -9.66
CA VAL A 30 -11.31 0.95 -10.98
C VAL A 30 -10.18 -0.07 -10.82
N GLU A 31 -10.21 -1.13 -11.64
CA GLU A 31 -9.10 -2.08 -11.72
C GLU A 31 -7.89 -1.40 -12.36
N GLY A 32 -6.76 -1.44 -11.67
CA GLY A 32 -5.47 -0.95 -12.13
C GLY A 32 -4.53 -2.10 -12.51
N GLU A 33 -3.31 -1.73 -12.87
CA GLU A 33 -2.26 -2.67 -13.25
C GLU A 33 -1.11 -2.65 -12.24
N GLY A 34 -0.48 -3.80 -12.03
CA GLY A 34 0.68 -3.92 -11.15
C GLY A 34 1.48 -5.18 -11.40
N ALA A 35 2.60 -5.32 -10.69
CA ALA A 35 3.62 -6.33 -11.00
C ALA A 35 3.42 -7.67 -10.28
N ILE A 36 2.56 -7.75 -9.26
CA ILE A 36 2.35 -8.98 -8.48
C ILE A 36 1.41 -9.92 -9.27
N PRO A 37 1.87 -11.13 -9.67
CA PRO A 37 1.04 -12.07 -10.41
C PRO A 37 -0.22 -12.47 -9.63
N GLY A 38 -1.37 -12.42 -10.30
CA GLY A 38 -2.65 -12.80 -9.71
C GLY A 38 -3.24 -11.78 -8.72
N ALA A 39 -2.53 -10.70 -8.39
CA ALA A 39 -3.06 -9.65 -7.53
C ALA A 39 -4.06 -8.77 -8.29
N LEU A 40 -5.06 -8.28 -7.54
CA LEU A 40 -6.00 -7.28 -7.99
C LEU A 40 -5.59 -5.92 -7.44
N TYR A 41 -5.35 -4.96 -8.32
CA TYR A 41 -5.06 -3.58 -7.96
C TYR A 41 -6.33 -2.75 -8.11
N LEU A 42 -6.76 -2.06 -7.06
CA LEU A 42 -7.96 -1.22 -7.07
C LEU A 42 -7.57 0.22 -6.76
N ARG A 43 -7.96 1.15 -7.63
CA ARG A 43 -7.80 2.60 -7.44
C ARG A 43 -9.15 3.32 -7.36
N MET A 44 -9.17 4.44 -6.65
CA MET A 44 -10.33 5.33 -6.53
C MET A 44 -10.02 6.76 -6.98
N ASP A 45 -8.77 7.04 -7.34
CA ASP A 45 -8.24 8.35 -7.72
C ASP A 45 -7.04 8.17 -8.67
N ASP A 46 -6.23 9.23 -8.79
CA ASP A 46 -5.06 9.27 -9.68
C ASP A 46 -3.85 8.50 -9.14
N PHE A 47 -3.91 7.98 -7.91
CA PHE A 47 -2.86 7.11 -7.40
C PHE A 47 -2.95 5.71 -8.02
N ALA A 48 -1.81 5.02 -8.08
CA ALA A 48 -1.73 3.75 -8.78
C ALA A 48 -2.67 2.67 -8.22
N ALA A 49 -2.80 2.59 -6.89
CA ALA A 49 -3.77 1.74 -6.19
C ALA A 49 -3.96 2.24 -4.76
N ARG A 50 -5.18 2.09 -4.23
CA ARG A 50 -5.47 2.26 -2.79
C ARG A 50 -5.60 0.92 -2.08
N LEU A 51 -6.07 -0.12 -2.78
CA LEU A 51 -6.09 -1.49 -2.28
C LEU A 51 -5.35 -2.40 -3.27
N VAL A 52 -4.48 -3.26 -2.76
CA VAL A 52 -3.84 -4.33 -3.52
C VAL A 52 -4.20 -5.65 -2.85
N ILE A 53 -5.02 -6.45 -3.52
CA ILE A 53 -5.47 -7.75 -3.03
C ILE A 53 -4.53 -8.81 -3.61
N VAL A 54 -3.75 -9.45 -2.76
CA VAL A 54 -2.74 -10.44 -3.12
C VAL A 54 -3.29 -11.83 -2.84
N PRO A 55 -3.22 -12.79 -3.78
CA PRO A 55 -3.66 -14.15 -3.52
C PRO A 55 -2.81 -14.80 -2.42
N GLY A 56 -3.45 -15.53 -1.52
CA GLY A 56 -2.78 -16.29 -0.46
C GLY A 56 -3.69 -17.29 0.23
N GLU A 57 -3.24 -17.82 1.37
CA GLU A 57 -3.94 -18.88 2.11
C GLU A 57 -4.77 -18.33 3.29
N GLN A 58 -4.62 -17.05 3.61
CA GLN A 58 -5.30 -16.40 4.73
C GLN A 58 -5.90 -15.07 4.32
N ASP A 59 -7.04 -14.73 4.92
CA ASP A 59 -7.61 -13.38 4.81
C ASP A 59 -7.04 -12.48 5.91
N ARG A 60 -6.13 -11.57 5.56
CA ARG A 60 -5.48 -10.67 6.55
C ARG A 60 -4.90 -9.41 5.92
N LEU A 61 -4.70 -8.38 6.75
CA LEU A 61 -3.91 -7.21 6.37
C LEU A 61 -2.42 -7.59 6.30
N LEU A 62 -1.77 -7.31 5.18
CA LEU A 62 -0.33 -7.49 5.01
C LEU A 62 0.44 -6.20 5.29
N ILE A 63 -0.01 -5.08 4.71
CA ILE A 63 0.71 -3.80 4.76
C ILE A 63 -0.29 -2.64 4.86
N SER A 64 -0.01 -1.69 5.74
CA SER A 64 -0.58 -0.34 5.71
C SER A 64 0.50 0.66 5.28
N GLY A 65 0.34 1.29 4.12
CA GLY A 65 1.26 2.31 3.61
C GLY A 65 0.81 3.70 4.04
N TRP A 66 1.66 4.42 4.78
CA TRP A 66 1.36 5.75 5.30
C TRP A 66 2.06 6.84 4.49
N GLU A 67 1.30 7.81 3.99
CA GLU A 67 1.82 8.96 3.23
C GLU A 67 2.30 10.05 4.20
N VAL A 68 3.47 10.62 3.89
CA VAL A 68 3.99 11.85 4.50
C VAL A 68 4.02 12.96 3.45
N ALA A 69 4.18 14.21 3.88
CA ALA A 69 4.06 15.36 2.98
C ALA A 69 5.14 15.42 1.89
N ASP A 70 6.39 15.12 2.26
CA ASP A 70 7.58 15.28 1.41
C ASP A 70 8.80 14.54 2.01
N ALA A 71 9.94 14.60 1.32
CA ALA A 71 11.18 13.97 1.75
C ALA A 71 11.69 14.49 3.12
N PRO A 72 11.67 15.81 3.43
CA PRO A 72 11.96 16.30 4.77
C PRO A 72 11.04 15.71 5.86
N ALA A 73 9.74 15.57 5.59
CA ALA A 73 8.80 14.97 6.52
C ALA A 73 9.11 13.47 6.75
N LEU A 74 9.53 12.75 5.72
CA LEU A 74 9.98 11.36 5.85
C LEU A 74 11.26 11.26 6.69
N GLN A 75 12.22 12.16 6.49
CA GLN A 75 13.42 12.25 7.32
C GLN A 75 13.08 12.53 8.79
N ASN A 76 12.17 13.45 9.06
CA ASN A 76 11.69 13.73 10.42
C ASN A 76 11.01 12.51 11.07
N LEU A 77 10.29 11.69 10.28
CA LEU A 77 9.71 10.45 10.76
C LEU A 77 10.78 9.43 11.15
N ARG A 78 11.82 9.23 10.31
CA ARG A 78 12.98 8.38 10.63
C ARG A 78 13.62 8.78 11.95
N GLU A 79 13.89 10.07 12.13
CA GLU A 79 14.47 10.58 13.39
C GLU A 79 13.57 10.34 14.59
N SER A 80 12.25 10.49 14.42
CA SER A 80 11.29 10.27 15.49
C SER A 80 11.26 8.79 15.92
N LEU A 81 11.30 7.86 14.96
CA LEU A 81 11.38 6.42 15.21
C LEU A 81 12.69 6.05 15.92
N SER A 82 13.83 6.55 15.42
CA SER A 82 15.14 6.30 16.06
C SER A 82 15.20 6.84 17.49
N LYS A 83 14.69 8.05 17.74
CA LYS A 83 14.62 8.63 19.10
C LYS A 83 13.72 7.82 20.04
N ALA A 84 12.69 7.17 19.50
CA ALA A 84 11.81 6.28 20.24
C ALA A 84 12.38 4.85 20.39
N GLY A 85 13.54 4.54 19.77
CA GLY A 85 14.12 3.19 19.78
C GLY A 85 13.30 2.18 18.96
N VAL A 86 12.56 2.64 17.95
CA VAL A 86 11.79 1.79 17.05
C VAL A 86 12.61 1.49 15.81
N ASP A 87 12.93 0.21 15.60
CA ASP A 87 13.65 -0.24 14.42
C ASP A 87 12.82 -0.07 13.14
N PHE A 88 13.48 0.33 12.06
CA PHE A 88 12.89 0.38 10.74
C PHE A 88 13.94 0.02 9.67
N VAL A 89 13.46 -0.31 8.49
CA VAL A 89 14.30 -0.66 7.34
C VAL A 89 13.91 0.24 6.17
N GLU A 90 14.91 0.74 5.45
CA GLU A 90 14.68 1.49 4.22
C GLU A 90 14.16 0.56 3.12
N GLY A 91 13.16 1.04 2.37
CA GLY A 91 12.64 0.31 1.22
C GLY A 91 13.73 0.13 0.15
N THR A 92 13.82 -1.06 -0.42
CA THR A 92 14.70 -1.31 -1.56
C THR A 92 14.20 -0.57 -2.81
N ARG A 93 15.10 -0.36 -3.78
CA ARG A 93 14.73 0.26 -5.07
C ARG A 93 13.60 -0.49 -5.79
N ASP A 94 13.58 -1.81 -5.67
CA ASP A 94 12.57 -2.65 -6.30
C ASP A 94 11.23 -2.52 -5.58
N GLU A 95 11.22 -2.50 -4.25
CA GLU A 95 10.00 -2.25 -3.46
C GLU A 95 9.41 -0.87 -3.71
N ILE A 96 10.24 0.18 -3.75
CA ILE A 96 9.81 1.57 -4.03
C ILE A 96 9.15 1.63 -5.40
N ARG A 97 9.78 1.04 -6.43
CA ARG A 97 9.24 0.99 -7.79
C ARG A 97 7.95 0.19 -7.89
N GLU A 98 7.92 -1.00 -7.28
CA GLU A 98 6.76 -1.89 -7.31
C GLU A 98 5.56 -1.25 -6.60
N ARG A 99 5.79 -0.59 -5.47
CA ARG A 99 4.78 0.14 -4.70
C ARG A 99 4.41 1.49 -5.32
N ARG A 100 5.17 1.96 -6.32
CA ARG A 100 5.02 3.27 -6.97
C ARG A 100 4.98 4.42 -5.96
N VAL A 101 5.90 4.39 -5.00
CA VAL A 101 6.09 5.44 -3.99
C VAL A 101 7.45 6.13 -4.17
N GLU A 102 7.69 7.18 -3.39
CA GLU A 102 9.00 7.79 -3.22
C GLU A 102 9.56 7.45 -1.83
N GLY A 103 10.88 7.56 -1.65
CA GLY A 103 11.60 7.24 -0.40
C GLY A 103 12.52 8.36 0.05
#